data_AF-A0A072P6Z2-F1
#
_entry.id   AF-A0A072P6Z2-F1
#
_cell.length_a   1.000
_cell.length_b   1.000
_cell.length_c   1.000
_cell.angle_alpha   90.00
_cell.angle_beta   90.00
_cell.angle_gamma   90.00
#
_symmetry.space_group_name_H-M   'P 1'
#
loop_
_entity.id
_entity.type
_entity.pdbx_description
1 polymer ?
#
loop_
_entity_poly.entity_id
_entity_poly.type
_entity_poly.pdbx_seq_one_letter_code
_entity_poly.pdbx_strand_id
1 'polypeptide(L)'
;MLPSIETHAESTINHLFSFITAQGHTDYIGEAVSQLEHSLQAAQLAVEAGADNETILASLLHDVGRFIPAADKMPAMIAPNGTYVGRESHEVLGEKYLRSLGFSDKICQLVGAHVMAKRYLSAVDKKYYDGLSQSSKTTLKFQGGTFTEDQVREAEKDPLLMAKLAVRRWDDMAKVPNQETLPLKYYEQMAKKSLVESRSAFELHGRTYKLPTRPTVAICIDGFDPEYLSRGIADGILPNMAAMVKSGFSTIANCTMPSLTNPNNVSIITGAPTSKHGIAGNFFLDRATREEHMVLDDSLLRGSTILEQMSNRGVRVAAVTAKEKLRAIINHGLDVKNAGAVCFSAQYAYKSTQEANGIEDVEKWLGRPTPTQYSGDLSLFVLEAGIKLLEEDKADLFYLTLSDYVQHKYAPGSKEANEFMSGIDQCIGRLIELGAVVAVTGDHGMSDKCNADGTPNVLFLETELNNKFGKDFARVICPITDPFVKHHGALGSFVRVHLNPKATVPVEEVLEFSRTFSQVIVALDGKAAAEKFEMPLDREGDFVVVSVKNAVIGSRQEEHDFANLKGHRLRSHGGLSEQQIPLLRSLPTKDQAGDRQWHNYDIFEILLNY
;
A
#
# COMPACT_ATOMS: atom_id res chain seq x y z
N MET A 1 -0.01 -23.27 2.84
CA MET A 1 0.32 -21.87 2.53
C MET A 1 1.22 -21.89 1.30
N LEU A 2 1.63 -20.74 0.74
CA LEU A 2 2.65 -20.78 -0.33
C LEU A 2 4.04 -21.11 0.28
N PRO A 3 4.88 -21.93 -0.38
CA PRO A 3 6.19 -22.31 0.15
C PRO A 3 7.13 -21.12 0.41
N SER A 4 7.00 -20.04 -0.37
CA SER A 4 7.76 -18.79 -0.19
C SER A 4 7.52 -18.15 1.17
N ILE A 5 6.25 -18.09 1.60
CA ILE A 5 5.84 -17.52 2.89
C ILE A 5 6.41 -18.36 4.05
N GLU A 6 6.31 -19.68 3.96
CA GLU A 6 6.84 -20.61 4.97
C GLU A 6 8.36 -20.48 5.07
N THR A 7 9.08 -20.51 3.94
CA THR A 7 10.54 -20.37 3.89
C THR A 7 11.00 -19.02 4.44
N HIS A 8 10.29 -17.94 4.14
CA HIS A 8 10.61 -16.61 4.66
C HIS A 8 10.40 -16.52 6.18
N ALA A 9 9.32 -17.11 6.70
CA ALA A 9 9.10 -17.20 8.15
C ALA A 9 10.20 -18.03 8.83
N GLU A 10 10.58 -19.17 8.25
CA GLU A 10 11.68 -19.99 8.77
C GLU A 10 13.00 -19.23 8.80
N SER A 11 13.37 -18.54 7.71
CA SER A 11 14.58 -17.71 7.65
C SER A 11 14.56 -16.60 8.70
N THR A 12 13.41 -15.93 8.87
CA THR A 12 13.21 -14.89 9.90
C THR A 12 13.48 -15.46 11.29
N ILE A 13 12.88 -16.61 11.62
CA ILE A 13 13.05 -17.24 12.94
C ILE A 13 14.49 -17.71 13.14
N ASN A 14 15.09 -18.35 12.14
CA ASN A 14 16.48 -18.80 12.21
C ASN A 14 17.43 -17.62 12.49
N HIS A 15 17.20 -16.47 11.84
CA HIS A 15 17.98 -15.26 12.08
C HIS A 15 17.78 -14.72 13.49
N LEU A 16 16.53 -14.57 13.94
CA LEU A 16 16.21 -14.14 15.31
C LEU A 16 16.86 -15.06 16.36
N PHE A 17 16.75 -16.37 16.19
CA PHE A 17 17.26 -17.37 17.12
C PHE A 17 18.79 -17.46 17.11
N SER A 18 19.44 -17.05 16.01
CA SER A 18 20.91 -16.92 15.97
C SER A 18 21.41 -15.87 16.95
N PHE A 19 20.66 -14.77 17.17
CA PHE A 19 21.00 -13.75 18.16
C PHE A 19 20.87 -14.28 19.59
N ILE A 20 19.83 -15.06 19.88
CA ILE A 20 19.62 -15.69 21.20
C ILE A 20 20.74 -16.70 21.48
N THR A 21 21.07 -17.54 20.48
CA THR A 21 22.13 -18.56 20.58
C THR A 21 23.49 -17.92 20.86
N ALA A 22 23.79 -16.78 20.23
CA ALA A 22 25.03 -16.04 20.44
C ALA A 22 25.22 -15.57 21.89
N GLN A 23 24.15 -15.53 22.71
CA GLN A 23 24.20 -15.14 24.12
C GLN A 23 24.56 -16.28 25.08
N GLY A 24 24.87 -17.49 24.58
CA GLY A 24 25.15 -18.67 25.39
C GLY A 24 26.33 -18.55 26.37
N HIS A 25 27.20 -17.54 26.19
CA HIS A 25 28.34 -17.27 27.08
C HIS A 25 28.38 -15.82 27.57
N THR A 26 27.34 -15.04 27.30
CA THR A 26 27.26 -13.63 27.70
C THR A 26 26.75 -13.53 29.13
N ASP A 27 27.45 -12.76 29.96
CA ASP A 27 27.06 -12.45 31.34
C ASP A 27 25.67 -11.80 31.42
N TYR A 28 24.83 -12.29 32.33
CA TYR A 28 23.53 -11.70 32.60
C TYR A 28 23.59 -10.78 33.83
N ILE A 29 24.07 -9.55 33.63
CA ILE A 29 24.03 -8.46 34.63
C ILE A 29 24.66 -8.88 35.99
N GLY A 30 25.71 -9.70 35.94
CA GLY A 30 26.42 -10.22 37.10
C GLY A 30 25.74 -11.39 37.84
N GLU A 31 24.68 -11.97 37.30
CA GLU A 31 24.07 -13.21 37.81
C GLU A 31 24.86 -14.45 37.35
N ALA A 32 24.75 -15.55 38.10
CA ALA A 32 25.46 -16.81 37.79
C ALA A 32 24.76 -17.65 36.69
N VAL A 33 24.14 -16.98 35.72
CA VAL A 33 23.50 -17.57 34.53
C VAL A 33 23.87 -16.73 33.30
N SER A 34 23.99 -17.36 32.14
CA SER A 34 24.10 -16.67 30.85
C SER A 34 22.76 -16.07 30.44
N GLN A 35 22.78 -15.10 29.53
CA GLN A 35 21.57 -14.50 29.00
C GLN A 35 20.69 -15.50 28.20
N LEU A 36 21.30 -16.52 27.58
CA LEU A 36 20.54 -17.64 26.98
C LEU A 36 19.85 -18.50 28.04
N GLU A 37 20.55 -18.90 29.10
CA GLU A 37 19.98 -19.69 30.20
C GLU A 37 18.82 -18.95 30.87
N HIS A 38 18.99 -17.65 31.11
CA HIS A 38 17.93 -16.80 31.64
C HIS A 38 16.67 -16.82 30.76
N SER A 39 16.83 -16.62 29.45
CA SER A 39 15.71 -16.64 28.50
C SER A 39 15.00 -18.00 28.46
N LEU A 40 15.77 -19.10 28.50
CA LEU A 40 15.23 -20.46 28.52
C LEU A 40 14.51 -20.79 29.84
N GLN A 41 15.03 -20.34 30.98
CA GLN A 41 14.38 -20.53 32.28
C GLN A 41 13.06 -19.76 32.37
N ALA A 42 13.01 -18.52 31.89
CA ALA A 42 11.77 -17.75 31.86
C ALA A 42 10.69 -18.45 31.00
N ALA A 43 11.07 -18.97 29.83
CA ALA A 43 10.17 -19.74 28.97
C ALA A 43 9.75 -21.09 29.60
N GLN A 44 10.67 -21.77 30.28
CA GLN A 44 10.40 -23.02 30.99
C GLN A 44 9.35 -22.83 32.09
N LEU A 45 9.47 -21.76 32.89
CA LEU A 45 8.49 -21.43 33.91
C LEU A 45 7.09 -21.14 33.33
N ALA A 46 7.04 -20.51 32.15
CA ALA A 46 5.79 -20.30 31.43
C ALA A 46 5.15 -21.63 30.96
N VAL A 47 5.97 -22.57 30.46
CA VAL A 47 5.52 -23.92 30.08
C VAL A 47 4.97 -24.68 31.30
N GLU A 48 5.69 -24.66 32.43
CA GLU A 48 5.27 -25.32 33.68
C GLU A 48 3.98 -24.73 34.25
N ALA A 49 3.76 -23.43 34.06
CA ALA A 49 2.54 -22.74 34.44
C ALA A 49 1.35 -23.04 33.50
N GLY A 50 1.54 -23.80 32.42
CA GLY A 50 0.50 -24.11 31.44
C GLY A 50 0.06 -22.89 30.63
N ALA A 51 0.95 -21.92 30.42
CA ALA A 51 0.67 -20.73 29.62
C ALA A 51 0.46 -21.09 28.13
N ASP A 52 -0.25 -20.24 27.40
CA ASP A 52 -0.40 -20.41 25.95
C ASP A 52 0.91 -20.13 25.20
N ASN A 53 1.02 -20.65 23.97
CA ASN A 53 2.23 -20.57 23.15
C ASN A 53 2.75 -19.14 22.95
N GLU A 54 1.88 -18.16 22.78
CA GLU A 54 2.31 -16.77 22.57
C GLU A 54 2.93 -16.19 23.85
N THR A 55 2.36 -16.51 25.01
CA THR A 55 2.90 -16.12 26.32
C THR A 55 4.24 -16.84 26.60
N ILE A 56 4.39 -18.10 26.22
CA ILE A 56 5.66 -18.84 26.31
C ILE A 56 6.73 -18.17 25.43
N LEU A 57 6.41 -17.86 24.17
CA LEU A 57 7.33 -17.19 23.25
C LEU A 57 7.69 -15.79 23.73
N ALA A 58 6.73 -15.03 24.24
CA ALA A 58 7.01 -13.72 24.83
C ALA A 58 7.95 -13.82 26.03
N SER A 59 7.83 -14.87 26.85
CA SER A 59 8.73 -15.13 27.98
C SER A 59 10.14 -15.48 27.51
N LEU A 60 10.28 -16.26 26.43
CA LEU A 60 11.59 -16.52 25.81
C LEU A 60 12.23 -15.25 25.23
N LEU A 61 11.43 -14.40 24.60
CA LEU A 61 11.88 -13.24 23.82
C LEU A 61 11.85 -11.92 24.60
N HIS A 62 11.52 -11.94 25.90
CA HIS A 62 11.28 -10.72 26.68
C HIS A 62 12.47 -9.76 26.71
N ASP A 63 13.68 -10.31 26.57
CA ASP A 63 14.94 -9.56 26.63
C ASP A 63 15.60 -9.37 25.25
N VAL A 64 14.90 -9.70 24.16
CA VAL A 64 15.44 -9.65 22.78
C VAL A 64 16.05 -8.30 22.42
N GLY A 65 15.46 -7.20 22.92
CA GLY A 65 15.97 -5.85 22.68
C GLY A 65 17.35 -5.57 23.29
N ARG A 66 17.91 -6.46 24.12
CA ARG A 66 19.26 -6.31 24.68
C ARG A 66 20.36 -6.70 23.71
N PHE A 67 20.09 -7.64 22.81
CA PHE A 67 21.12 -8.33 22.04
C PHE A 67 20.91 -8.34 20.53
N ILE A 68 19.87 -7.67 20.03
CA ILE A 68 19.74 -7.41 18.60
C ILE A 68 20.73 -6.32 18.14
N PRO A 69 21.19 -6.30 16.88
CA PRO A 69 22.16 -5.31 16.39
C PRO A 69 21.75 -3.85 16.58
N ALA A 70 20.43 -3.57 16.58
CA ALA A 70 19.91 -2.23 16.83
C ALA A 70 20.19 -1.73 18.26
N ALA A 71 20.41 -2.63 19.21
CA ALA A 71 20.70 -2.30 20.60
C ALA A 71 22.04 -1.56 20.74
N ASP A 72 23.03 -1.84 19.89
CA ASP A 72 24.38 -1.26 19.98
C ASP A 72 24.44 0.23 19.66
N LYS A 73 23.39 0.78 19.06
CA LYS A 73 23.28 2.20 18.74
C LYS A 73 22.60 3.01 19.85
N MET A 74 22.15 2.37 20.94
CA MET A 74 21.43 3.06 22.03
C MET A 74 22.35 3.60 23.14
N PRO A 75 21.99 4.74 23.75
CA PRO A 75 22.70 5.27 24.91
C PRO A 75 22.68 4.30 26.10
N ALA A 76 23.82 4.16 26.76
CA ALA A 76 23.91 3.44 28.03
C ALA A 76 23.29 4.28 29.16
N MET A 77 22.50 3.63 30.02
CA MET A 77 22.10 4.17 31.32
C MET A 77 23.24 3.96 32.33
N ILE A 78 23.75 5.04 32.88
CA ILE A 78 24.84 5.05 33.85
C ILE A 78 24.33 5.71 35.14
N ALA A 79 24.47 5.02 36.28
CA ALA A 79 24.10 5.55 37.58
C ALA A 79 25.02 6.72 37.99
N PRO A 80 24.61 7.60 38.94
CA PRO A 80 25.42 8.74 39.37
C PRO A 80 26.80 8.39 39.94
N ASN A 81 27.00 7.13 40.34
CA ASN A 81 28.27 6.57 40.82
C ASN A 81 29.13 5.94 39.71
N GLY A 82 28.75 6.09 38.43
CA GLY A 82 29.46 5.55 37.27
C GLY A 82 29.13 4.08 36.95
N THR A 83 28.25 3.41 37.69
CA THR A 83 27.88 2.01 37.42
C THR A 83 26.97 1.92 36.18
N TYR A 84 27.29 1.04 35.24
CA TYR A 84 26.42 0.72 34.12
C TYR A 84 25.16 -0.01 34.63
N VAL A 85 23.98 0.51 34.28
CA VAL A 85 22.69 0.01 34.78
C VAL A 85 21.82 -0.61 33.69
N GLY A 86 22.22 -0.50 32.42
CA GLY A 86 21.51 -1.03 31.25
C GLY A 86 21.54 -0.08 30.05
N ARG A 87 20.75 -0.35 29.01
CA ARG A 87 20.43 0.59 27.92
C ARG A 87 18.97 1.03 28.07
N GLU A 88 18.68 2.27 27.72
CA GLU A 88 17.33 2.82 27.83
C GLU A 88 16.38 2.08 26.88
N SER A 89 15.30 1.50 27.41
CA SER A 89 14.15 0.95 26.68
C SER A 89 14.38 -0.31 25.82
N HIS A 90 15.16 -1.29 26.27
CA HIS A 90 15.29 -2.60 25.58
C HIS A 90 13.93 -3.28 25.36
N GLU A 91 12.97 -3.12 26.27
CA GLU A 91 11.62 -3.63 26.14
C GLU A 91 10.86 -2.99 24.97
N VAL A 92 10.97 -1.67 24.80
CA VAL A 92 10.35 -0.94 23.67
C VAL A 92 11.03 -1.29 22.37
N LEU A 93 12.36 -1.43 22.39
CA LEU A 93 13.12 -1.86 21.22
C LEU A 93 12.75 -3.29 20.82
N GLY A 94 12.67 -4.20 21.79
CA GLY A 94 12.28 -5.59 21.58
C GLY A 94 10.87 -5.72 21.02
N GLU A 95 9.91 -5.00 21.61
CA GLU A 95 8.54 -4.90 21.10
C GLU A 95 8.54 -4.43 19.64
N LYS A 96 9.18 -3.28 19.36
CA LYS A 96 9.21 -2.71 18.01
C LYS A 96 9.87 -3.65 17.01
N TYR A 97 10.94 -4.33 17.42
CA TYR A 97 11.65 -5.28 16.57
C TYR A 97 10.77 -6.50 16.25
N LEU A 98 10.18 -7.16 17.25
CA LEU A 98 9.31 -8.31 17.03
C LEU A 98 8.08 -7.95 16.19
N ARG A 99 7.52 -6.75 16.41
CA ARG A 99 6.43 -6.20 15.60
C ARG A 99 6.85 -5.99 14.15
N SER A 100 8.07 -5.52 13.90
CA SER A 100 8.62 -5.38 12.54
C SER A 100 8.87 -6.73 11.85
N LEU A 101 9.15 -7.78 12.63
CA LEU A 101 9.20 -9.15 12.11
C LEU A 101 7.80 -9.71 11.86
N GLY A 102 6.73 -9.08 12.33
CA GLY A 102 5.36 -9.53 12.13
C GLY A 102 4.88 -10.59 13.11
N PHE A 103 5.47 -10.66 14.32
CA PHE A 103 4.86 -11.39 15.43
C PHE A 103 3.52 -10.76 15.84
N SER A 104 2.67 -11.54 16.51
CA SER A 104 1.38 -11.07 16.98
C SER A 104 1.50 -9.91 17.97
N ASP A 105 0.45 -9.09 18.02
CA ASP A 105 0.39 -7.96 18.94
C ASP A 105 0.50 -8.39 20.40
N LYS A 106 -0.05 -9.55 20.76
CA LYS A 106 0.08 -10.12 22.11
C LYS A 106 1.55 -10.37 22.48
N ILE A 107 2.33 -11.05 21.62
CA ILE A 107 3.76 -11.31 21.89
C ILE A 107 4.50 -9.98 22.06
N CYS A 108 4.27 -9.05 21.14
CA CYS A 108 4.93 -7.74 21.14
C CYS A 108 4.62 -6.96 22.43
N GLN A 109 3.35 -6.87 22.81
CA GLN A 109 2.92 -6.18 24.03
C GLN A 109 3.44 -6.83 25.31
N LEU A 110 3.52 -8.17 25.37
CA LEU A 110 4.07 -8.88 26.53
C LEU A 110 5.56 -8.58 26.71
N VAL A 111 6.33 -8.57 25.62
CA VAL A 111 7.75 -8.20 25.62
C VAL A 111 7.95 -6.74 26.02
N GLY A 112 7.14 -5.81 25.46
CA GLY A 112 7.22 -4.38 25.76
C GLY A 112 6.76 -4.00 27.18
N ALA A 113 6.02 -4.87 27.87
CA ALA A 113 5.43 -4.57 29.17
C ALA A 113 6.39 -4.69 30.36
N HIS A 114 7.66 -5.04 30.14
CA HIS A 114 8.61 -5.37 31.20
C HIS A 114 8.72 -4.28 32.30
N VAL A 115 8.83 -3.01 31.90
CA VAL A 115 8.91 -1.88 32.85
C VAL A 115 7.55 -1.59 33.49
N MET A 116 6.48 -1.57 32.68
CA MET A 116 5.11 -1.36 33.12
C MET A 116 4.73 -2.36 34.23
N ALA A 117 4.95 -3.66 34.00
CA ALA A 117 4.65 -4.73 34.93
C ALA A 117 5.44 -4.62 36.24
N LYS A 118 6.74 -4.29 36.17
CA LYS A 118 7.58 -4.07 37.37
C LYS A 118 7.04 -2.92 38.23
N ARG A 119 6.65 -1.80 37.60
CA ARG A 119 6.11 -0.62 38.30
C ARG A 119 4.75 -0.91 38.93
N TYR A 120 3.90 -1.67 38.25
CA TYR A 120 2.61 -2.14 38.77
C TYR A 120 2.78 -3.06 39.98
N LEU A 121 3.55 -4.16 39.85
CA LEU A 121 3.77 -5.12 40.94
C LEU A 121 4.36 -4.44 42.18
N SER A 122 5.30 -3.51 41.96
CA SER A 122 5.90 -2.73 43.05
C SER A 122 4.90 -1.84 43.80
N ALA A 123 3.80 -1.44 43.16
CA ALA A 123 2.75 -0.63 43.78
C ALA A 123 1.73 -1.48 44.55
N VAL A 124 1.34 -2.64 44.01
CA VAL A 124 0.24 -3.46 44.55
C VAL A 124 0.70 -4.63 45.42
N ASP A 125 1.97 -5.03 45.33
CA ASP A 125 2.54 -6.14 46.09
C ASP A 125 3.81 -5.69 46.82
N LYS A 126 3.66 -5.42 48.12
CA LYS A 126 4.77 -4.99 48.97
C LYS A 126 5.87 -6.06 49.06
N LYS A 127 5.53 -7.35 49.06
CA LYS A 127 6.52 -8.43 49.11
C LYS A 127 7.36 -8.46 47.84
N TYR A 128 6.72 -8.22 46.69
CA TYR A 128 7.42 -8.09 45.43
C TYR A 128 8.42 -6.92 45.47
N TYR A 129 7.99 -5.73 45.87
CA TYR A 129 8.88 -4.57 45.99
C TYR A 129 10.07 -4.85 46.91
N ASP A 130 9.81 -5.44 48.09
CA ASP A 130 10.83 -5.74 49.07
C ASP A 130 11.86 -6.74 48.53
N GLY A 131 11.41 -7.72 47.73
CA GLY A 131 12.23 -8.75 47.09
C GLY A 131 13.09 -8.28 45.89
N LEU A 132 12.86 -7.08 45.36
CA LEU A 132 13.69 -6.55 44.27
C LEU A 132 15.14 -6.32 44.73
N SER A 133 16.10 -6.65 43.86
CA SER A 133 17.53 -6.34 44.08
C SER A 133 17.77 -4.82 44.18
N GLN A 134 18.88 -4.42 44.81
CA GLN A 134 19.21 -3.00 44.98
C GLN A 134 19.39 -2.27 43.63
N SER A 135 19.94 -2.95 42.62
CA SER A 135 20.03 -2.46 41.24
C SER A 135 18.64 -2.28 40.62
N SER A 136 17.72 -3.22 40.83
CA SER A 136 16.33 -3.15 40.35
C SER A 136 15.54 -2.02 41.00
N LYS A 137 15.72 -1.77 42.31
CA LYS A 137 15.11 -0.63 43.01
C LYS A 137 15.65 0.71 42.51
N THR A 138 16.93 0.75 42.13
CA THR A 138 17.56 1.94 41.57
C THR A 138 17.03 2.25 40.17
N THR A 139 17.00 1.25 39.27
CA THR A 139 16.42 1.43 37.92
C THR A 139 14.95 1.80 37.95
N LEU A 140 14.17 1.23 38.87
CA LEU A 140 12.76 1.56 39.03
C LEU A 140 12.52 3.06 39.24
N LYS A 141 13.40 3.75 39.99
CA LYS A 141 13.29 5.21 40.19
C LYS A 141 13.53 5.98 38.89
N PHE A 142 14.52 5.58 38.09
CA PHE A 142 14.79 6.18 36.77
C PHE A 142 13.65 5.92 35.77
N GLN A 143 12.89 4.84 35.95
CA GLN A 143 11.76 4.45 35.11
C GLN A 143 10.42 5.06 35.56
N GLY A 144 10.45 6.09 36.41
CA GLY A 144 9.24 6.78 36.87
C GLY A 144 8.59 6.20 38.14
N GLY A 145 9.30 5.36 38.89
CA GLY A 145 8.89 4.87 40.21
C GLY A 145 7.71 3.88 40.18
N THR A 146 7.18 3.54 41.35
CA THR A 146 5.97 2.71 41.48
C THR A 146 4.76 3.42 40.87
N PHE A 147 3.77 2.65 40.41
CA PHE A 147 2.52 3.23 39.93
C PHE A 147 1.76 4.01 41.02
N THR A 148 1.10 5.08 40.60
CA THR A 148 0.06 5.76 41.39
C THR A 148 -1.23 4.95 41.38
N GLU A 149 -2.18 5.26 42.28
CA GLU A 149 -3.50 4.60 42.28
C GLU A 149 -4.25 4.74 40.95
N ASP A 150 -4.15 5.91 40.29
CA ASP A 150 -4.74 6.13 38.97
C ASP A 150 -4.09 5.24 37.89
N GLN A 151 -2.76 5.10 37.94
CA GLN A 151 -2.02 4.23 37.00
C GLN A 151 -2.34 2.74 37.22
N VAL A 152 -2.56 2.32 38.47
CA VAL A 152 -3.05 0.97 38.79
C VAL A 152 -4.43 0.76 38.18
N ARG A 153 -5.39 1.66 38.45
CA ARG A 153 -6.75 1.58 37.89
C ARG A 153 -6.78 1.55 36.36
N GLU A 154 -5.88 2.30 35.72
CA GLU A 154 -5.78 2.29 34.26
C GLU A 154 -5.20 0.98 33.74
N ALA A 155 -4.15 0.46 34.38
CA ALA A 155 -3.55 -0.82 34.00
C ALA A 155 -4.51 -2.00 34.20
N GLU A 156 -5.38 -1.97 35.20
CA GLU A 156 -6.41 -2.99 35.45
C GLU A 156 -7.45 -3.12 34.32
N LYS A 157 -7.53 -2.15 33.39
CA LYS A 157 -8.39 -2.23 32.20
C LYS A 157 -7.77 -3.06 31.07
N ASP A 158 -6.47 -3.35 31.13
CA ASP A 158 -5.76 -4.08 30.09
C ASP A 158 -6.05 -5.59 30.18
N PRO A 159 -6.67 -6.21 29.15
CA PRO A 159 -6.98 -7.63 29.16
C PRO A 159 -5.74 -8.54 29.22
N LEU A 160 -4.57 -8.03 28.84
CA LEU A 160 -3.30 -8.75 28.90
C LEU A 160 -2.54 -8.54 30.23
N LEU A 161 -3.06 -7.74 31.17
CA LEU A 161 -2.36 -7.40 32.41
C LEU A 161 -1.81 -8.64 33.11
N MET A 162 -2.65 -9.65 33.37
CA MET A 162 -2.22 -10.84 34.11
C MET A 162 -1.07 -11.60 33.41
N ALA A 163 -1.09 -11.67 32.08
CA ALA A 163 0.00 -12.26 31.32
C ALA A 163 1.28 -11.40 31.38
N LYS A 164 1.16 -10.07 31.29
CA LYS A 164 2.28 -9.12 31.45
C LYS A 164 2.94 -9.28 32.84
N LEU A 165 2.13 -9.41 33.88
CA LEU A 165 2.62 -9.65 35.25
C LEU A 165 3.25 -11.04 35.42
N ALA A 166 2.72 -12.07 34.75
CA ALA A 166 3.29 -13.41 34.79
C ALA A 166 4.68 -13.46 34.14
N VAL A 167 4.83 -12.89 32.93
CA VAL A 167 6.13 -12.78 32.24
C VAL A 167 7.16 -12.08 33.13
N ARG A 168 6.78 -10.99 33.79
CA ARG A 168 7.67 -10.28 34.72
C ARG A 168 8.11 -11.15 35.91
N ARG A 169 7.19 -11.93 36.49
CA ARG A 169 7.52 -12.83 37.60
C ARG A 169 8.46 -13.96 37.16
N TRP A 170 8.25 -14.53 35.97
CA TRP A 170 9.13 -15.57 35.44
C TRP A 170 10.52 -15.03 35.12
N ASP A 171 10.63 -13.84 34.54
CA ASP A 171 11.90 -13.12 34.40
C ASP A 171 12.61 -12.97 35.76
N ASP A 172 11.90 -12.51 36.80
CA ASP A 172 12.50 -12.36 38.12
C ASP A 172 13.03 -13.68 38.71
N MET A 173 12.35 -14.80 38.45
CA MET A 173 12.67 -16.14 38.93
C MET A 173 13.75 -16.87 38.12
N ALA A 174 13.99 -16.48 36.86
CA ALA A 174 14.85 -17.16 35.89
C ALA A 174 16.36 -16.91 36.11
N LYS A 175 16.86 -17.18 37.32
CA LYS A 175 18.24 -16.91 37.75
C LYS A 175 18.86 -18.09 38.52
N VAL A 176 18.40 -19.31 38.24
CA VAL A 176 18.82 -20.51 38.97
C VAL A 176 19.97 -21.18 38.22
N PRO A 177 21.20 -21.23 38.77
CA PRO A 177 22.33 -21.84 38.08
C PRO A 177 22.10 -23.34 37.85
N ASN A 178 22.47 -23.83 36.66
CA ASN A 178 22.33 -25.25 36.26
C ASN A 178 20.89 -25.80 36.26
N GLN A 179 19.86 -24.96 36.19
CA GLN A 179 18.48 -25.42 36.02
C GLN A 179 18.32 -26.12 34.67
N GLU A 180 17.74 -27.32 34.66
CA GLU A 180 17.35 -28.00 33.42
C GLU A 180 16.14 -27.30 32.79
N THR A 181 16.24 -27.02 31.48
CA THR A 181 15.17 -26.40 30.69
C THR A 181 14.99 -27.15 29.38
N LEU A 182 13.83 -27.01 28.75
CA LEU A 182 13.67 -27.41 27.35
C LEU A 182 14.72 -26.70 26.46
N PRO A 183 15.25 -27.37 25.42
CA PRO A 183 16.25 -26.80 24.55
C PRO A 183 15.66 -25.70 23.65
N LEU A 184 16.47 -24.73 23.22
CA LEU A 184 16.03 -23.63 22.35
C LEU A 184 15.28 -24.11 21.09
N LYS A 185 15.69 -25.25 20.51
CA LYS A 185 15.05 -25.88 19.35
C LYS A 185 13.57 -26.22 19.56
N TYR A 186 13.15 -26.52 20.79
CA TYR A 186 11.73 -26.75 21.12
C TYR A 186 10.91 -25.49 20.83
N TYR A 187 11.40 -24.33 21.28
CA TYR A 187 10.73 -23.05 21.09
C TYR A 187 10.85 -22.52 19.66
N GLU A 188 11.90 -22.90 18.93
CA GLU A 188 12.09 -22.50 17.52
C GLU A 188 10.93 -22.97 16.63
N GLN A 189 10.48 -24.21 16.80
CA GLN A 189 9.33 -24.74 16.06
C GLN A 189 8.03 -24.02 16.42
N MET A 190 7.85 -23.72 17.72
CA MET A 190 6.72 -22.93 18.20
C MET A 190 6.73 -21.52 17.59
N ALA A 191 7.89 -20.88 17.52
CA ALA A 191 8.07 -19.55 16.96
C ALA A 191 7.78 -19.53 15.44
N LYS A 192 8.24 -20.55 14.70
CA LYS A 192 7.94 -20.71 13.25
C LYS A 192 6.44 -20.76 13.01
N LYS A 193 5.73 -21.62 13.74
CA LYS A 193 4.28 -21.74 13.61
C LYS A 193 3.55 -20.45 13.99
N SER A 194 3.93 -19.84 15.12
CA SER A 194 3.35 -18.56 15.57
C SER A 194 3.55 -17.44 14.56
N LEU A 195 4.73 -17.34 13.95
CA LEU A 195 5.03 -16.31 12.96
C LEU A 195 4.23 -16.51 11.68
N VAL A 196 4.10 -17.75 11.21
CA VAL A 196 3.27 -18.09 10.04
C VAL A 196 1.79 -17.75 10.28
N GLU A 197 1.26 -18.10 11.45
CA GLU A 197 -0.13 -17.82 11.82
C GLU A 197 -0.40 -16.32 11.94
N SER A 198 0.48 -15.59 12.64
CA SER A 198 0.35 -14.14 12.83
C SER A 198 0.50 -13.33 11.52
N ARG A 199 1.28 -13.82 10.56
CA ARG A 199 1.43 -13.18 9.24
C ARG A 199 0.32 -13.53 8.25
N SER A 200 -0.55 -14.49 8.56
CA SER A 200 -1.56 -15.01 7.61
C SER A 200 -2.56 -13.97 7.08
N ALA A 201 -2.72 -12.86 7.81
CA ALA A 201 -3.46 -11.69 7.38
C ALA A 201 -2.84 -10.40 7.94
N PHE A 202 -3.24 -9.25 7.41
CA PHE A 202 -2.87 -7.95 7.94
C PHE A 202 -3.97 -6.91 7.71
N GLU A 203 -3.96 -5.87 8.55
CA GLU A 203 -4.81 -4.70 8.35
C GLU A 203 -4.02 -3.57 7.68
N LEU A 204 -4.63 -2.96 6.67
CA LEU A 204 -4.12 -1.76 6.00
C LEU A 204 -5.31 -0.86 5.67
N HIS A 205 -5.22 0.41 6.06
CA HIS A 205 -6.25 1.43 5.79
C HIS A 205 -7.67 1.02 6.21
N GLY A 206 -7.81 0.28 7.32
CA GLY A 206 -9.10 -0.19 7.84
C GLY A 206 -9.66 -1.44 7.15
N ARG A 207 -8.84 -2.14 6.36
CA ARG A 207 -9.23 -3.35 5.63
C ARG A 207 -8.28 -4.50 5.96
N THR A 208 -8.83 -5.70 6.12
CA THR A 208 -8.04 -6.91 6.36
C THR A 208 -7.77 -7.63 5.05
N TYR A 209 -6.52 -8.01 4.80
CA TYR A 209 -6.10 -8.79 3.64
C TYR A 209 -5.46 -10.10 4.09
N LYS A 210 -5.92 -11.22 3.53
CA LYS A 210 -5.27 -12.53 3.71
C LYS A 210 -4.10 -12.68 2.75
N LEU A 211 -3.10 -13.48 3.12
CA LEU A 211 -2.04 -13.86 2.18
C LEU A 211 -2.57 -14.81 1.10
N PRO A 212 -2.06 -14.71 -0.14
CA PRO A 212 -2.45 -15.62 -1.21
C PRO A 212 -2.05 -17.06 -0.90
N THR A 213 -2.91 -18.02 -1.27
CA THR A 213 -2.62 -19.46 -1.13
C THR A 213 -2.24 -20.12 -2.45
N ARG A 214 -2.26 -19.36 -3.55
CA ARG A 214 -1.88 -19.74 -4.92
C ARG A 214 -1.51 -18.46 -5.69
N PRO A 215 -0.87 -18.56 -6.87
CA PRO A 215 -0.57 -17.38 -7.67
C PRO A 215 -1.80 -16.52 -7.92
N THR A 216 -1.67 -15.22 -7.68
CA THR A 216 -2.78 -14.27 -7.65
C THR A 216 -2.41 -13.04 -8.48
N VAL A 217 -3.24 -12.66 -9.45
CA VAL A 217 -2.92 -11.63 -10.44
C VAL A 217 -4.01 -10.57 -10.50
N ALA A 218 -3.65 -9.33 -10.18
CA ALA A 218 -4.47 -8.14 -10.40
C ALA A 218 -4.02 -7.45 -11.69
N ILE A 219 -4.97 -7.21 -12.60
CA ILE A 219 -4.74 -6.51 -13.86
C ILE A 219 -5.52 -5.20 -13.86
N CYS A 220 -4.83 -4.09 -14.07
CA CYS A 220 -5.44 -2.79 -14.34
C CYS A 220 -5.35 -2.50 -15.84
N ILE A 221 -6.47 -2.65 -16.54
CA ILE A 221 -6.59 -2.20 -17.93
C ILE A 221 -6.85 -0.70 -17.88
N ASP A 222 -5.85 0.08 -18.23
CA ASP A 222 -5.92 1.55 -18.21
C ASP A 222 -6.96 2.06 -19.23
N GLY A 223 -7.85 2.96 -18.80
CA GLY A 223 -8.95 3.48 -19.64
C GLY A 223 -10.05 2.46 -19.98
N PHE A 224 -10.26 1.43 -19.15
CA PHE A 224 -11.20 0.34 -19.40
C PHE A 224 -12.66 0.74 -19.18
N ASP A 225 -13.19 1.52 -20.13
CA ASP A 225 -14.62 1.82 -20.20
C ASP A 225 -15.46 0.53 -20.31
N PRO A 226 -16.58 0.40 -19.57
CA PRO A 226 -17.44 -0.78 -19.62
C PRO A 226 -17.88 -1.18 -21.03
N GLU A 227 -17.97 -0.22 -21.96
CA GLU A 227 -18.36 -0.50 -23.34
C GLU A 227 -17.35 -1.39 -24.08
N TYR A 228 -16.04 -1.31 -23.79
CA TYR A 228 -15.05 -2.23 -24.38
C TYR A 228 -15.33 -3.69 -24.00
N LEU A 229 -15.72 -3.93 -22.74
CA LEU A 229 -16.07 -5.26 -22.26
C LEU A 229 -17.38 -5.74 -22.88
N SER A 230 -18.47 -4.97 -22.74
CA SER A 230 -19.79 -5.41 -23.21
C SER A 230 -19.82 -5.61 -24.71
N ARG A 231 -19.18 -4.71 -25.47
CA ARG A 231 -19.11 -4.82 -26.94
C ARG A 231 -18.21 -5.97 -27.36
N GLY A 232 -17.03 -6.11 -26.74
CA GLY A 232 -16.11 -7.19 -27.06
C GLY A 232 -16.67 -8.58 -26.79
N ILE A 233 -17.46 -8.75 -25.73
CA ILE A 233 -18.20 -9.99 -25.47
C ILE A 233 -19.26 -10.23 -26.55
N ALA A 234 -20.06 -9.21 -26.89
CA ALA A 234 -21.09 -9.33 -27.91
C ALA A 234 -20.53 -9.66 -29.30
N ASP A 235 -19.37 -9.09 -29.64
CA ASP A 235 -18.65 -9.35 -30.89
C ASP A 235 -17.86 -10.68 -30.87
N GLY A 236 -17.84 -11.39 -29.74
CA GLY A 236 -17.20 -12.71 -29.60
C GLY A 236 -15.67 -12.67 -29.53
N ILE A 237 -15.07 -11.51 -29.26
CA ILE A 237 -13.60 -11.33 -29.23
C ILE A 237 -12.98 -11.49 -27.83
N LEU A 238 -13.80 -11.53 -26.76
CA LEU A 238 -13.36 -11.67 -25.37
C LEU A 238 -13.84 -12.96 -24.69
N PRO A 239 -13.51 -14.16 -25.21
CA PRO A 239 -14.02 -15.42 -24.67
C PRO A 239 -13.65 -15.66 -23.20
N ASN A 240 -12.45 -15.26 -22.75
CA ASN A 240 -12.00 -15.51 -21.39
C ASN A 240 -12.70 -14.59 -20.39
N MET A 241 -12.76 -13.29 -20.66
CA MET A 241 -13.53 -12.35 -19.84
C MET A 241 -15.04 -12.65 -19.88
N ALA A 242 -15.59 -13.14 -21.01
CA ALA A 242 -16.96 -13.63 -21.05
C ALA A 242 -17.19 -14.80 -20.07
N ALA A 243 -16.22 -15.73 -19.95
CA ALA A 243 -16.27 -16.79 -18.96
C ALA A 243 -16.18 -16.23 -17.53
N MET A 244 -15.31 -15.26 -17.26
CA MET A 244 -15.24 -14.59 -15.95
C MET A 244 -16.57 -13.94 -15.56
N VAL A 245 -17.23 -13.26 -16.50
CA VAL A 245 -18.56 -12.65 -16.28
C VAL A 245 -19.61 -13.72 -15.98
N LYS A 246 -19.57 -14.86 -16.69
CA LYS A 246 -20.57 -15.92 -16.57
C LYS A 246 -20.42 -16.80 -15.33
N SER A 247 -19.20 -17.17 -14.98
CA SER A 247 -18.92 -18.19 -13.93
C SER A 247 -18.02 -17.71 -12.80
N GLY A 248 -17.40 -16.53 -12.94
CA GLY A 248 -16.61 -15.90 -11.90
C GLY A 248 -17.42 -14.89 -11.10
N PHE A 249 -16.80 -13.78 -10.74
CA PHE A 249 -17.47 -12.60 -10.21
C PHE A 249 -17.35 -11.45 -11.21
N SER A 250 -18.42 -10.69 -11.39
CA SER A 250 -18.40 -9.47 -12.20
C SER A 250 -19.37 -8.43 -11.66
N THR A 251 -18.94 -7.17 -11.71
CA THR A 251 -19.77 -6.01 -11.40
C THR A 251 -19.22 -4.76 -12.10
N ILE A 252 -19.96 -3.66 -12.05
CA ILE A 252 -19.46 -2.33 -12.37
C ILE A 252 -19.07 -1.64 -11.05
N ALA A 253 -17.81 -1.23 -10.95
CA ALA A 253 -17.28 -0.51 -9.82
C ALA A 253 -17.02 0.95 -10.18
N ASN A 254 -16.79 1.78 -9.16
CA ASN A 254 -16.41 3.17 -9.32
C ASN A 254 -14.92 3.34 -9.04
N CYS A 255 -14.22 4.04 -9.93
CA CYS A 255 -12.86 4.48 -9.63
C CYS A 255 -12.86 5.71 -8.70
N THR A 256 -11.69 6.07 -8.17
CA THR A 256 -11.52 7.28 -7.36
C THR A 256 -11.52 8.53 -8.21
N MET A 257 -11.90 9.63 -7.58
CA MET A 257 -11.82 10.96 -8.17
C MET A 257 -10.51 11.65 -7.78
N PRO A 258 -9.90 12.41 -8.71
CA PRO A 258 -10.27 12.50 -10.13
C PRO A 258 -9.94 11.18 -10.86
N SER A 259 -10.73 10.83 -11.88
CA SER A 259 -10.62 9.55 -12.61
C SER A 259 -9.41 9.54 -13.56
N LEU A 260 -8.21 9.58 -12.95
CA LEU A 260 -6.90 9.69 -13.60
C LEU A 260 -6.04 8.47 -13.23
N THR A 261 -5.09 8.14 -14.10
CA THR A 261 -4.20 6.97 -14.00
C THR A 261 -3.46 6.89 -12.66
N ASN A 262 -2.67 7.91 -12.29
CA ASN A 262 -1.84 7.88 -11.08
C ASN A 262 -2.66 7.75 -9.79
N PRO A 263 -3.67 8.61 -9.52
CA PRO A 263 -4.53 8.48 -8.35
C PRO A 263 -5.11 7.08 -8.20
N ASN A 264 -5.68 6.55 -9.27
CA ASN A 264 -6.41 5.29 -9.23
C ASN A 264 -5.51 4.07 -9.11
N ASN A 265 -4.35 4.06 -9.77
CA ASN A 265 -3.36 3.01 -9.56
C ASN A 265 -2.86 2.98 -8.12
N VAL A 266 -2.62 4.15 -7.52
CA VAL A 266 -2.24 4.24 -6.10
C VAL A 266 -3.38 3.80 -5.20
N SER A 267 -4.62 4.16 -5.52
CA SER A 267 -5.80 3.66 -4.80
C SER A 267 -5.86 2.13 -4.84
N ILE A 268 -5.63 1.53 -6.01
CA ILE A 268 -5.61 0.06 -6.19
C ILE A 268 -4.57 -0.60 -5.28
N ILE A 269 -3.30 -0.15 -5.32
CA ILE A 269 -2.24 -0.79 -4.53
C ILE A 269 -2.31 -0.46 -3.04
N THR A 270 -3.07 0.56 -2.62
CA THR A 270 -3.26 0.90 -1.20
C THR A 270 -4.60 0.43 -0.63
N GLY A 271 -5.53 0.02 -1.49
CA GLY A 271 -6.88 -0.34 -1.11
C GLY A 271 -7.70 0.82 -0.52
N ALA A 272 -7.38 2.07 -0.86
CA ALA A 272 -7.91 3.25 -0.21
C ALA A 272 -8.13 4.43 -1.18
N PRO A 273 -9.01 5.40 -0.84
CA PRO A 273 -9.22 6.58 -1.66
C PRO A 273 -8.07 7.59 -1.58
N THR A 274 -8.08 8.59 -2.47
CA THR A 274 -7.01 9.59 -2.62
C THR A 274 -6.79 10.45 -1.37
N SER A 275 -7.82 10.65 -0.55
CA SER A 275 -7.71 11.30 0.78
C SER A 275 -6.78 10.58 1.75
N LYS A 276 -6.58 9.26 1.60
CA LYS A 276 -5.69 8.46 2.46
C LYS A 276 -4.25 8.49 1.96
N HIS A 277 -4.03 8.13 0.70
CA HIS A 277 -2.69 8.00 0.13
C HIS A 277 -2.12 9.31 -0.45
N GLY A 278 -2.93 10.35 -0.58
CA GLY A 278 -2.54 11.71 -0.99
C GLY A 278 -2.35 11.93 -2.48
N ILE A 279 -2.08 10.89 -3.28
CA ILE A 279 -1.89 11.04 -4.74
C ILE A 279 -3.24 11.32 -5.42
N ALA A 280 -3.46 12.56 -5.87
CA ALA A 280 -4.72 13.02 -6.46
C ALA A 280 -4.56 13.76 -7.81
N GLY A 281 -3.43 13.54 -8.49
CA GLY A 281 -3.09 14.06 -9.81
C GLY A 281 -1.65 13.75 -10.20
N ASN A 282 -1.22 14.22 -11.37
CA ASN A 282 0.18 14.21 -11.77
C ASN A 282 1.01 15.33 -11.11
N PHE A 283 0.34 16.41 -10.71
CA PHE A 283 0.90 17.50 -9.92
C PHE A 283 -0.22 18.25 -9.21
N PHE A 284 0.14 19.09 -8.24
CA PHE A 284 -0.78 20.03 -7.58
C PHE A 284 -0.06 21.35 -7.29
N LEU A 285 -0.83 22.41 -7.10
CA LEU A 285 -0.32 23.71 -6.67
C LEU A 285 -0.54 23.84 -5.16
N ASP A 286 0.52 24.01 -4.38
CA ASP A 286 0.40 24.25 -2.94
C ASP A 286 -0.26 25.62 -2.70
N ARG A 287 -1.31 25.63 -1.88
CA ARG A 287 -2.10 26.84 -1.66
C ARG A 287 -1.33 27.92 -0.89
N ALA A 288 -0.45 27.51 0.02
CA ALA A 288 0.31 28.41 0.88
C ALA A 288 1.56 28.94 0.17
N THR A 289 2.36 28.07 -0.46
CA THR A 289 3.63 28.45 -1.11
C THR A 289 3.44 28.92 -2.54
N ARG A 290 2.36 28.49 -3.21
CA ARG A 290 2.12 28.68 -4.65
C ARG A 290 3.14 27.97 -5.54
N GLU A 291 3.82 26.94 -5.01
CA GLU A 291 4.73 26.09 -5.76
C GLU A 291 3.98 24.90 -6.38
N GLU A 292 4.36 24.52 -7.60
CA GLU A 292 3.85 23.32 -8.25
C GLU A 292 4.67 22.10 -7.79
N HIS A 293 3.99 21.12 -7.19
CA HIS A 293 4.60 19.88 -6.73
C HIS A 293 4.25 18.74 -7.69
N MET A 294 5.28 18.20 -8.33
CA MET A 294 5.19 17.09 -9.27
C MET A 294 5.17 15.74 -8.54
N VAL A 295 4.28 14.84 -8.95
CA VAL A 295 4.30 13.44 -8.50
C VAL A 295 5.20 12.65 -9.44
N LEU A 296 6.49 12.56 -9.13
CA LEU A 296 7.48 11.87 -9.98
C LEU A 296 7.79 10.44 -9.50
N ASP A 297 7.61 10.20 -8.21
CA ASP A 297 7.93 8.98 -7.49
C ASP A 297 7.00 8.85 -6.27
N ASP A 298 7.34 7.95 -5.36
CA ASP A 298 6.57 7.62 -4.16
C ASP A 298 6.76 8.61 -2.99
N SER A 299 7.60 9.64 -3.12
CA SER A 299 7.91 10.58 -2.02
C SER A 299 6.68 11.33 -1.46
N LEU A 300 5.64 11.49 -2.29
CA LEU A 300 4.40 12.18 -1.93
C LEU A 300 3.28 11.23 -1.49
N LEU A 301 3.51 9.91 -1.53
CA LEU A 301 2.58 8.89 -1.08
C LEU A 301 2.51 8.88 0.45
N ARG A 302 1.29 8.74 0.99
CA ARG A 302 1.04 8.63 2.44
C ARG A 302 0.62 7.22 2.80
N GLY A 303 1.19 6.68 3.87
CA GLY A 303 0.88 5.32 4.33
C GLY A 303 1.68 4.26 3.60
N SER A 304 1.18 3.03 3.59
CA SER A 304 1.84 1.85 3.04
C SER A 304 1.00 1.23 1.92
N THR A 305 1.57 0.30 1.16
CA THR A 305 0.86 -0.41 0.08
C THR A 305 0.57 -1.85 0.46
N ILE A 306 -0.47 -2.43 -0.13
CA ILE A 306 -0.78 -3.86 -0.07
C ILE A 306 0.43 -4.66 -0.56
N LEU A 307 1.09 -4.18 -1.62
CA LEU A 307 2.27 -4.82 -2.21
C LEU A 307 3.45 -4.87 -1.23
N GLU A 308 3.76 -3.76 -0.55
CA GLU A 308 4.76 -3.71 0.52
C GLU A 308 4.40 -4.67 1.67
N GLN A 309 3.15 -4.63 2.15
CA GLN A 309 2.73 -5.47 3.26
C GLN A 309 2.77 -6.97 2.92
N MET A 310 2.52 -7.33 1.67
CA MET A 310 2.67 -8.69 1.16
C MET A 310 4.14 -9.11 1.10
N SER A 311 4.99 -8.26 0.52
CA SER A 311 6.44 -8.50 0.43
C SER A 311 7.08 -8.69 1.81
N ASN A 312 6.74 -7.84 2.78
CA ASN A 312 7.20 -7.93 4.17
C ASN A 312 6.79 -9.24 4.88
N ARG A 313 5.80 -9.96 4.34
CA ARG A 313 5.32 -11.24 4.87
C ARG A 313 5.83 -12.44 4.08
N GLY A 314 6.75 -12.24 3.15
CA GLY A 314 7.39 -13.30 2.36
C GLY A 314 6.64 -13.70 1.11
N VAL A 315 5.59 -12.96 0.72
CA VAL A 315 4.96 -13.13 -0.59
C VAL A 315 5.89 -12.55 -1.64
N ARG A 316 6.25 -13.32 -2.67
CA ARG A 316 7.06 -12.82 -3.79
C ARG A 316 6.17 -11.95 -4.67
N VAL A 317 6.44 -10.66 -4.73
CA VAL A 317 5.59 -9.69 -5.46
C VAL A 317 6.22 -9.33 -6.80
N ALA A 318 5.42 -9.34 -7.86
CA ALA A 318 5.78 -8.79 -9.16
C ALA A 318 4.86 -7.62 -9.53
N ALA A 319 5.42 -6.43 -9.73
CA ALA A 319 4.71 -5.25 -10.20
C ALA A 319 5.27 -4.80 -11.55
N VAL A 320 4.53 -5.02 -12.63
CA VAL A 320 4.95 -4.67 -13.98
C VAL A 320 4.01 -3.61 -14.55
N THR A 321 4.58 -2.52 -15.02
CA THR A 321 3.82 -1.36 -15.49
C THR A 321 4.12 -1.07 -16.96
N ALA A 322 3.19 -0.45 -17.67
CA ALA A 322 3.49 0.06 -19.00
C ALA A 322 4.48 1.26 -18.94
N LYS A 323 4.28 2.19 -17.99
CA LYS A 323 4.99 3.47 -17.90
C LYS A 323 5.94 3.55 -16.70
N GLU A 324 7.13 4.10 -16.92
CA GLU A 324 8.16 4.19 -15.90
C GLU A 324 7.80 5.08 -14.71
N LYS A 325 7.13 6.21 -14.99
CA LYS A 325 6.70 7.14 -13.93
C LYS A 325 5.80 6.44 -12.90
N LEU A 326 4.89 5.60 -13.38
CA LEU A 326 3.99 4.84 -12.52
C LEU A 326 4.73 3.73 -11.75
N ARG A 327 5.70 3.08 -12.40
CA ARG A 327 6.63 2.11 -11.74
C ARG A 327 7.33 2.73 -10.54
N ALA A 328 7.84 3.95 -10.67
CA ALA A 328 8.53 4.65 -9.58
C ALA A 328 7.63 4.84 -8.34
N ILE A 329 6.34 5.14 -8.56
CA ILE A 329 5.36 5.27 -7.47
C ILE A 329 5.00 3.90 -6.87
N ILE A 330 4.75 2.89 -7.71
CA ILE A 330 4.35 1.54 -7.29
C ILE A 330 5.47 0.82 -6.52
N ASN A 331 6.72 1.20 -6.74
CA ASN A 331 7.87 0.67 -6.02
C ASN A 331 7.88 1.00 -4.51
N HIS A 332 6.94 1.81 -4.03
CA HIS A 332 6.83 2.19 -2.62
C HIS A 332 6.84 0.98 -1.68
N GLY A 333 7.89 0.90 -0.86
CA GLY A 333 8.07 -0.15 0.14
C GLY A 333 8.45 -1.53 -0.40
N LEU A 334 8.61 -1.71 -1.72
CA LEU A 334 9.05 -2.98 -2.29
C LEU A 334 10.56 -3.17 -2.13
N ASP A 335 10.95 -4.25 -1.46
CA ASP A 335 12.36 -4.64 -1.33
C ASP A 335 12.77 -5.59 -2.47
N VAL A 336 13.20 -4.99 -3.58
CA VAL A 336 13.74 -5.70 -4.74
C VAL A 336 15.08 -6.39 -4.45
N LYS A 337 15.81 -5.98 -3.40
CA LYS A 337 17.16 -6.49 -3.11
C LYS A 337 17.13 -7.74 -2.23
N ASN A 338 16.32 -7.73 -1.17
CA ASN A 338 16.35 -8.79 -0.16
C ASN A 338 15.07 -9.63 -0.10
N ALA A 339 13.91 -9.07 -0.50
CA ALA A 339 12.64 -9.80 -0.45
C ALA A 339 12.25 -10.44 -1.80
N GLY A 340 13.11 -10.32 -2.82
CA GLY A 340 12.91 -10.95 -4.13
C GLY A 340 11.73 -10.36 -4.92
N ALA A 341 11.33 -9.12 -4.62
CA ALA A 341 10.31 -8.43 -5.41
C ALA A 341 10.83 -8.10 -6.81
N VAL A 342 9.96 -8.16 -7.81
CA VAL A 342 10.24 -7.73 -9.18
C VAL A 342 9.41 -6.49 -9.49
N CYS A 343 10.05 -5.37 -9.83
CA CYS A 343 9.34 -4.14 -10.19
C CYS A 343 10.02 -3.42 -11.35
N PHE A 344 9.38 -3.39 -12.53
CA PHE A 344 9.91 -2.71 -13.71
C PHE A 344 8.80 -2.22 -14.64
N SER A 345 9.20 -1.41 -15.64
CA SER A 345 8.28 -0.91 -16.66
C SER A 345 8.62 -1.47 -18.04
N ALA A 346 7.61 -1.72 -18.85
CA ALA A 346 7.80 -2.05 -20.26
C ALA A 346 8.50 -0.90 -20.99
N GLN A 347 8.22 0.36 -20.64
CA GLN A 347 8.82 1.55 -21.28
C GLN A 347 10.35 1.54 -21.21
N TYR A 348 10.93 1.11 -20.09
CA TYR A 348 12.38 1.04 -19.87
C TYR A 348 12.85 -0.38 -19.55
N ALA A 349 12.22 -1.39 -20.15
CA ALA A 349 12.60 -2.79 -19.94
C ALA A 349 14.09 -3.05 -20.19
N TYR A 350 14.66 -2.47 -21.26
CA TYR A 350 16.10 -2.53 -21.59
C TYR A 350 17.05 -1.93 -20.54
N LYS A 351 16.56 -1.15 -19.56
CA LYS A 351 17.36 -0.56 -18.48
C LYS A 351 17.25 -1.33 -17.16
N SER A 352 16.46 -2.40 -17.12
CA SER A 352 16.19 -3.11 -15.87
C SER A 352 17.46 -3.77 -15.34
N THR A 353 17.71 -3.66 -14.05
CA THR A 353 18.84 -4.30 -13.37
C THR A 353 18.38 -5.10 -12.16
N GLN A 354 19.14 -6.12 -11.78
CA GLN A 354 18.83 -6.92 -10.60
C GLN A 354 18.72 -6.05 -9.34
N GLU A 355 19.58 -5.04 -9.19
CA GLU A 355 19.59 -4.15 -8.03
C GLU A 355 18.39 -3.21 -7.94
N ALA A 356 17.96 -2.65 -9.07
CA ALA A 356 16.90 -1.63 -9.10
C ALA A 356 15.51 -2.23 -9.33
N ASN A 357 15.43 -3.42 -9.93
CA ASN A 357 14.18 -3.98 -10.44
C ASN A 357 13.92 -5.43 -10.02
N GLY A 358 14.90 -6.10 -9.39
CA GLY A 358 14.81 -7.53 -9.08
C GLY A 358 14.92 -8.44 -10.31
N ILE A 359 15.20 -7.86 -11.49
CA ILE A 359 15.36 -8.56 -12.76
C ILE A 359 16.27 -7.75 -13.70
N GLU A 360 17.06 -8.44 -14.51
CA GLU A 360 17.95 -7.85 -15.51
C GLU A 360 17.74 -8.46 -16.90
N ASP A 361 18.31 -7.82 -17.94
CA ASP A 361 18.27 -8.30 -19.33
C ASP A 361 16.85 -8.64 -19.84
N VAL A 362 15.84 -7.85 -19.45
CA VAL A 362 14.41 -8.16 -19.67
C VAL A 362 14.08 -8.43 -21.14
N GLU A 363 14.68 -7.70 -22.09
CA GLU A 363 14.43 -7.94 -23.52
C GLU A 363 14.89 -9.33 -23.97
N LYS A 364 16.06 -9.76 -23.49
CA LYS A 364 16.61 -11.09 -23.80
C LYS A 364 15.85 -12.17 -23.05
N TRP A 365 15.51 -11.93 -21.79
CA TRP A 365 14.72 -12.83 -20.97
C TRP A 365 13.34 -13.07 -21.60
N LEU A 366 12.61 -12.00 -21.95
CA LEU A 366 11.29 -12.10 -22.57
C LEU A 366 11.37 -12.55 -24.05
N GLY A 367 12.51 -12.36 -24.71
CA GLY A 367 12.71 -12.68 -26.12
C GLY A 367 12.10 -11.64 -27.08
N ARG A 368 11.88 -10.42 -26.60
CA ARG A 368 11.23 -9.33 -27.35
C ARG A 368 11.88 -7.98 -27.02
N PRO A 369 12.12 -7.11 -28.02
CA PRO A 369 12.64 -5.76 -27.75
C PRO A 369 11.61 -4.88 -27.04
N THR A 370 12.12 -3.87 -26.35
CA THR A 370 11.31 -2.84 -25.68
C THR A 370 10.38 -2.17 -26.68
N PRO A 371 9.05 -2.18 -26.45
CA PRO A 371 8.09 -1.54 -27.33
C PRO A 371 8.25 -0.02 -27.35
N THR A 372 7.76 0.61 -28.41
CA THR A 372 7.64 2.07 -28.42
C THR A 372 6.58 2.54 -27.42
N GLN A 373 6.82 3.70 -26.79
CA GLN A 373 5.94 4.21 -25.74
C GLN A 373 4.50 4.57 -26.19
N TYR A 374 4.28 4.70 -27.50
CA TYR A 374 3.00 5.06 -28.12
C TYR A 374 2.50 3.87 -28.97
N SER A 375 2.35 2.71 -28.33
CA SER A 375 1.81 1.49 -28.94
C SER A 375 1.03 0.67 -27.92
N GLY A 376 0.01 -0.07 -28.40
CA GLY A 376 -0.66 -1.10 -27.60
C GLY A 376 0.28 -2.24 -27.22
N ASP A 377 1.37 -2.45 -27.96
CA ASP A 377 2.41 -3.43 -27.63
C ASP A 377 3.04 -3.20 -26.24
N LEU A 378 3.05 -1.96 -25.76
CA LEU A 378 3.57 -1.64 -24.43
C LEU A 378 2.77 -2.36 -23.35
N SER A 379 1.44 -2.42 -23.50
CA SER A 379 0.54 -3.12 -22.58
C SER A 379 0.61 -4.64 -22.75
N LEU A 380 0.73 -5.15 -23.97
CA LEU A 380 0.88 -6.60 -24.19
C LEU A 380 2.21 -7.11 -23.62
N PHE A 381 3.29 -6.34 -23.71
CA PHE A 381 4.59 -6.67 -23.10
C PHE A 381 4.47 -6.85 -21.58
N VAL A 382 3.68 -6.01 -20.89
CA VAL A 382 3.42 -6.14 -19.45
C VAL A 382 2.79 -7.49 -19.13
N LEU A 383 1.77 -7.88 -19.90
CA LEU A 383 1.06 -9.15 -19.69
C LEU A 383 1.93 -10.35 -20.05
N GLU A 384 2.66 -10.30 -21.15
CA GLU A 384 3.64 -11.32 -21.57
C GLU A 384 4.71 -11.53 -20.51
N ALA A 385 5.24 -10.44 -19.93
CA ALA A 385 6.18 -10.53 -18.81
C ALA A 385 5.54 -11.14 -17.56
N GLY A 386 4.31 -10.76 -17.23
CA GLY A 386 3.56 -11.36 -16.11
C GLY A 386 3.36 -12.87 -16.29
N ILE A 387 2.98 -13.31 -17.49
CA ILE A 387 2.86 -14.72 -17.87
C ILE A 387 4.19 -15.43 -17.68
N LYS A 388 5.28 -14.89 -18.21
CA LYS A 388 6.59 -15.53 -18.15
C LYS A 388 7.12 -15.63 -16.71
N LEU A 389 6.91 -14.61 -15.88
CA LEU A 389 7.24 -14.65 -14.46
C LEU A 389 6.45 -15.75 -13.72
N LEU A 390 5.19 -15.96 -14.09
CA LEU A 390 4.35 -17.03 -13.54
C LEU A 390 4.81 -18.41 -14.01
N GLU A 391 5.13 -18.59 -15.29
CA GLU A 391 5.67 -19.83 -15.86
C GLU A 391 6.99 -20.27 -15.22
N GLU A 392 7.83 -19.30 -14.86
CA GLU A 392 9.11 -19.53 -14.19
C GLU A 392 9.01 -19.59 -12.66
N ASP A 393 7.79 -19.55 -12.10
CA ASP A 393 7.52 -19.53 -10.66
C ASP A 393 8.36 -18.47 -9.91
N LYS A 394 8.39 -17.24 -10.43
CA LYS A 394 9.18 -16.14 -9.85
C LYS A 394 8.40 -15.23 -8.91
N ALA A 395 7.07 -15.27 -8.95
CA ALA A 395 6.23 -14.45 -8.09
C ALA A 395 4.91 -15.14 -7.73
N ASP A 396 4.37 -14.73 -6.60
CA ASP A 396 3.14 -15.24 -5.99
C ASP A 396 1.97 -14.27 -6.15
N LEU A 397 2.26 -12.96 -6.09
CA LEU A 397 1.28 -11.89 -6.24
C LEU A 397 1.73 -10.92 -7.34
N PHE A 398 0.84 -10.63 -8.27
CA PHE A 398 1.13 -9.80 -9.43
C PHE A 398 0.22 -8.56 -9.46
N TYR A 399 0.82 -7.41 -9.75
CA TYR A 399 0.11 -6.21 -10.19
C TYR A 399 0.59 -5.83 -11.59
N LEU A 400 -0.29 -5.98 -12.58
CA LEU A 400 0.00 -5.72 -13.99
C LEU A 400 -0.86 -4.54 -14.44
N THR A 401 -0.24 -3.38 -14.67
CA THR A 401 -0.97 -2.18 -15.10
C THR A 401 -0.56 -1.73 -16.49
N LEU A 402 -1.57 -1.49 -17.32
CA LEU A 402 -1.42 -1.24 -18.74
C LEU A 402 -1.33 0.27 -19.04
N SER A 403 -1.47 0.65 -20.31
CA SER A 403 -1.62 2.04 -20.76
C SER A 403 -2.86 2.18 -21.64
N ASP A 404 -3.56 3.30 -21.47
CA ASP A 404 -4.74 3.72 -22.23
C ASP A 404 -4.47 4.33 -23.62
N TYR A 405 -3.25 4.17 -24.16
CA TYR A 405 -2.88 4.73 -25.47
C TYR A 405 -3.87 4.35 -26.59
N VAL A 406 -4.35 3.09 -26.60
CA VAL A 406 -5.32 2.61 -27.61
C VAL A 406 -6.68 3.27 -27.36
N GLN A 407 -7.10 3.35 -26.10
CA GLN A 407 -8.40 3.83 -25.67
C GLN A 407 -8.56 5.34 -25.93
N HIS A 408 -7.49 6.11 -25.80
CA HIS A 408 -7.45 7.53 -26.19
C HIS A 408 -7.64 7.75 -27.72
N LYS A 409 -7.36 6.75 -28.55
CA LYS A 409 -7.40 6.88 -30.02
C LYS A 409 -8.58 6.22 -30.68
N TYR A 410 -9.04 5.12 -30.13
CA TYR A 410 -9.95 4.19 -30.78
C TYR A 410 -11.15 3.91 -29.86
N ALA A 411 -12.35 4.20 -30.36
CA ALA A 411 -13.58 3.91 -29.64
C ALA A 411 -13.84 2.39 -29.54
N PRO A 412 -14.63 1.93 -28.56
CA PRO A 412 -15.10 0.55 -28.50
C PRO A 412 -15.70 0.08 -29.83
N GLY A 413 -15.35 -1.14 -30.26
CA GLY A 413 -15.82 -1.71 -31.53
C GLY A 413 -15.03 -1.30 -32.78
N SER A 414 -14.05 -0.39 -32.68
CA SER A 414 -13.10 -0.19 -33.78
C SER A 414 -12.22 -1.42 -33.96
N LYS A 415 -11.66 -1.61 -35.16
CA LYS A 415 -10.77 -2.73 -35.47
C LYS A 415 -9.57 -2.78 -34.50
N GLU A 416 -8.89 -1.65 -34.32
CA GLU A 416 -7.68 -1.54 -33.51
C GLU A 416 -7.97 -1.74 -32.02
N ALA A 417 -9.09 -1.20 -31.51
CA ALA A 417 -9.55 -1.46 -30.16
C ALA A 417 -9.86 -2.95 -29.94
N ASN A 418 -10.56 -3.57 -30.89
CA ASN A 418 -10.95 -4.98 -30.80
C ASN A 418 -9.73 -5.92 -30.87
N GLU A 419 -8.76 -5.65 -31.75
CA GLU A 419 -7.50 -6.39 -31.82
C GLU A 419 -6.71 -6.29 -30.52
N PHE A 420 -6.61 -5.09 -29.94
CA PHE A 420 -5.93 -4.87 -28.67
C PHE A 420 -6.60 -5.61 -27.50
N MET A 421 -7.92 -5.46 -27.37
CA MET A 421 -8.68 -6.12 -26.31
C MET A 421 -8.68 -7.65 -26.43
N SER A 422 -8.68 -8.19 -27.66
CA SER A 422 -8.50 -9.63 -27.93
C SER A 422 -7.13 -10.13 -27.45
N GLY A 423 -6.05 -9.36 -27.70
CA GLY A 423 -4.71 -9.70 -27.20
C GLY A 423 -4.64 -9.72 -25.67
N ILE A 424 -5.30 -8.76 -25.00
CA ILE A 424 -5.41 -8.74 -23.53
C ILE A 424 -6.18 -9.97 -23.04
N ASP A 425 -7.32 -10.29 -23.66
CA ASP A 425 -8.15 -11.44 -23.27
C ASP A 425 -7.40 -12.77 -23.38
N GLN A 426 -6.59 -12.95 -24.43
CA GLN A 426 -5.73 -14.13 -24.60
C GLN A 426 -4.70 -14.25 -23.48
N CYS A 427 -4.08 -13.15 -23.08
CA CYS A 427 -3.13 -13.14 -21.96
C CYS A 427 -3.81 -13.47 -20.62
N ILE A 428 -5.02 -12.93 -20.39
CA ILE A 428 -5.84 -13.26 -19.22
C ILE A 428 -6.14 -14.77 -19.19
N GLY A 429 -6.56 -15.35 -20.32
CA GLY A 429 -6.77 -16.78 -20.46
C GLY A 429 -5.52 -17.59 -20.08
N ARG A 430 -4.35 -17.20 -20.60
CA ARG A 430 -3.08 -17.86 -20.31
C ARG A 430 -2.72 -17.85 -18.82
N LEU A 431 -2.92 -16.72 -18.13
CA LEU A 431 -2.68 -16.62 -16.68
C LEU A 431 -3.60 -17.56 -15.88
N ILE A 432 -4.87 -17.66 -16.28
CA ILE A 432 -5.85 -18.57 -15.65
C ILE A 432 -5.46 -20.03 -15.90
N GLU A 433 -5.06 -20.38 -17.12
CA GLU A 433 -4.59 -21.73 -17.48
C GLU A 433 -3.36 -22.18 -16.67
N LEU A 434 -2.47 -21.25 -16.33
CA LEU A 434 -1.32 -21.48 -15.47
C LEU A 434 -1.68 -21.65 -13.98
N GLY A 435 -2.96 -21.57 -13.63
CA GLY A 435 -3.50 -21.84 -12.30
C GLY A 435 -3.63 -20.61 -11.40
N ALA A 436 -3.44 -19.39 -11.94
CA ALA A 436 -3.61 -18.17 -11.17
C ALA A 436 -5.09 -17.83 -10.93
N VAL A 437 -5.38 -17.20 -9.78
CA VAL A 437 -6.61 -16.43 -9.62
C VAL A 437 -6.38 -15.07 -10.25
N VAL A 438 -7.22 -14.68 -11.22
CA VAL A 438 -7.06 -13.42 -11.95
C VAL A 438 -8.23 -12.51 -11.65
N ALA A 439 -7.96 -11.24 -11.36
CA ALA A 439 -8.96 -10.20 -11.33
C ALA A 439 -8.54 -9.04 -12.25
N VAL A 440 -9.54 -8.41 -12.84
CA VAL A 440 -9.36 -7.36 -13.86
C VAL A 440 -10.22 -6.17 -13.49
N THR A 441 -9.64 -4.98 -13.51
CA THR A 441 -10.31 -3.71 -13.29
C THR A 441 -9.79 -2.64 -14.24
N GLY A 442 -10.44 -1.48 -14.28
CA GLY A 442 -9.86 -0.24 -14.81
C GLY A 442 -9.44 0.73 -13.70
N ASP A 443 -8.51 1.62 -14.02
CA ASP A 443 -8.24 2.83 -13.23
C ASP A 443 -9.25 3.94 -13.52
N HIS A 444 -9.74 4.04 -14.75
CA HIS A 444 -10.86 4.86 -15.17
C HIS A 444 -11.47 4.35 -16.49
N GLY A 445 -12.64 4.88 -16.84
CA GLY A 445 -13.25 4.72 -18.16
C GLY A 445 -12.67 5.69 -19.19
N MET A 446 -13.36 5.87 -20.31
CA MET A 446 -12.90 6.71 -21.42
C MET A 446 -14.07 7.21 -22.28
N SER A 447 -14.19 8.52 -22.47
CA SER A 447 -15.27 9.11 -23.28
C SER A 447 -14.77 9.86 -24.50
N ASP A 448 -15.62 9.94 -25.52
CA ASP A 448 -15.47 10.90 -26.63
C ASP A 448 -15.74 12.32 -26.13
N LYS A 449 -14.84 13.25 -26.42
CA LYS A 449 -14.82 14.64 -25.92
C LYS A 449 -14.99 15.66 -27.04
N CYS A 450 -15.66 15.24 -28.10
CA CYS A 450 -15.94 16.06 -29.27
C CYS A 450 -17.41 16.47 -29.33
N ASN A 451 -17.66 17.57 -30.04
CA ASN A 451 -18.97 17.97 -30.52
C ASN A 451 -19.49 16.99 -31.58
N ALA A 452 -20.76 17.17 -31.97
CA ALA A 452 -21.39 16.35 -33.02
C ALA A 452 -20.66 16.45 -34.38
N ASP A 453 -20.06 17.60 -34.68
CA ASP A 453 -19.25 17.82 -35.88
C ASP A 453 -17.83 17.22 -35.80
N GLY A 454 -17.46 16.64 -34.66
CA GLY A 454 -16.15 16.05 -34.40
C GLY A 454 -15.06 16.99 -33.92
N THR A 455 -15.34 18.29 -33.76
CA THR A 455 -14.41 19.23 -33.15
C THR A 455 -14.27 18.97 -31.64
N PRO A 456 -13.08 19.11 -31.04
CA PRO A 456 -12.92 19.02 -29.59
C PRO A 456 -13.83 20.01 -28.84
N ASN A 457 -14.58 19.53 -27.86
CA ASN A 457 -15.43 20.35 -27.01
C ASN A 457 -14.66 20.75 -25.75
N VAL A 458 -14.06 21.94 -25.78
CA VAL A 458 -13.12 22.40 -24.75
C VAL A 458 -13.61 23.70 -24.13
N LEU A 459 -13.64 23.73 -22.80
CA LEU A 459 -13.78 24.96 -22.02
C LEU A 459 -12.41 25.40 -21.49
N PHE A 460 -11.90 26.53 -21.96
CA PHE A 460 -10.69 27.16 -21.39
C PHE A 460 -11.07 28.02 -20.20
N LEU A 461 -11.28 27.37 -19.05
CA LEU A 461 -11.88 28.00 -17.87
C LEU A 461 -11.01 29.16 -17.35
N GLU A 462 -9.68 29.07 -17.42
CA GLU A 462 -8.82 30.16 -16.96
C GLU A 462 -9.01 31.43 -17.81
N THR A 463 -9.13 31.25 -19.13
CA THR A 463 -9.42 32.35 -20.06
C THR A 463 -10.75 33.01 -19.71
N GLU A 464 -11.81 32.23 -19.50
CA GLU A 464 -13.14 32.76 -19.20
C GLU A 464 -13.20 33.49 -17.86
N LEU A 465 -12.57 32.92 -16.81
CA LEU A 465 -12.46 33.56 -15.51
C LEU A 465 -11.69 34.88 -15.58
N ASN A 466 -10.57 34.91 -16.31
CA ASN A 466 -9.79 36.12 -16.47
C ASN A 466 -10.52 37.19 -17.30
N ASN A 467 -11.30 36.79 -18.31
CA ASN A 467 -12.13 37.71 -19.09
C ASN A 467 -13.22 38.35 -18.24
N LYS A 468 -13.85 37.58 -17.34
CA LYS A 468 -14.97 38.04 -16.51
C LYS A 468 -14.52 38.88 -15.31
N PHE A 469 -13.49 38.43 -14.58
CA PHE A 469 -13.12 38.98 -13.27
C PHE A 469 -11.78 39.74 -13.28
N GLY A 470 -11.08 39.75 -14.41
CA GLY A 470 -9.84 40.51 -14.61
C GLY A 470 -8.62 39.62 -14.87
N LYS A 471 -7.58 40.21 -15.44
CA LYS A 471 -6.34 39.50 -15.77
C LYS A 471 -5.70 38.88 -14.52
N ASP A 472 -5.19 37.65 -14.66
CA ASP A 472 -4.50 36.89 -13.60
C ASP A 472 -5.37 36.69 -12.35
N PHE A 473 -6.70 36.59 -12.53
CA PHE A 473 -7.68 36.39 -11.48
C PHE A 473 -7.60 34.98 -10.87
N ALA A 474 -7.36 33.96 -11.71
CA ALA A 474 -7.26 32.58 -11.28
C ALA A 474 -6.16 31.82 -12.04
N ARG A 475 -5.67 30.74 -11.43
CA ARG A 475 -4.84 29.72 -12.06
C ARG A 475 -5.61 28.41 -12.09
N VAL A 476 -5.78 27.83 -13.27
CA VAL A 476 -6.44 26.53 -13.45
C VAL A 476 -5.36 25.45 -13.61
N ILE A 477 -5.43 24.45 -12.75
CA ILE A 477 -4.55 23.28 -12.74
C ILE A 477 -5.28 22.11 -13.40
N CYS A 478 -4.69 21.57 -14.46
CA CYS A 478 -5.15 20.38 -15.15
C CYS A 478 -4.34 19.15 -14.67
N PRO A 479 -4.77 18.43 -13.63
CA PRO A 479 -3.95 17.40 -12.99
C PRO A 479 -3.76 16.11 -13.82
N ILE A 480 -4.34 16.03 -15.03
CA ILE A 480 -4.32 14.85 -15.90
C ILE A 480 -2.92 14.48 -16.42
N THR A 481 -2.03 15.45 -16.63
CA THR A 481 -0.67 15.21 -17.14
C THR A 481 0.32 16.16 -16.50
N ASP A 482 1.60 15.99 -16.81
CA ASP A 482 2.66 16.89 -16.34
C ASP A 482 2.51 18.30 -16.97
N PRO A 483 2.75 19.40 -16.22
CA PRO A 483 2.47 20.76 -16.67
C PRO A 483 3.29 21.18 -17.91
N PHE A 484 4.36 20.46 -18.22
CA PHE A 484 5.21 20.70 -19.39
C PHE A 484 4.72 20.00 -20.66
N VAL A 485 3.75 19.09 -20.56
CA VAL A 485 3.16 18.40 -21.71
C VAL A 485 2.12 19.31 -22.35
N LYS A 486 2.50 20.01 -23.42
CA LYS A 486 1.60 20.91 -24.16
C LYS A 486 0.68 20.21 -25.16
N HIS A 487 0.57 18.89 -25.13
CA HIS A 487 -0.24 18.13 -26.09
C HIS A 487 -1.70 18.02 -25.63
N HIS A 488 -2.63 17.72 -26.54
CA HIS A 488 -4.04 17.43 -26.22
C HIS A 488 -4.26 16.43 -25.05
N GLY A 489 -3.24 15.62 -24.70
CA GLY A 489 -3.23 14.80 -23.48
C GLY A 489 -3.23 15.59 -22.16
N ALA A 490 -3.14 16.92 -22.19
CA ALA A 490 -3.31 17.80 -21.02
C ALA A 490 -4.77 18.24 -20.78
N LEU A 491 -5.70 17.74 -21.58
CA LEU A 491 -7.12 18.05 -21.47
C LEU A 491 -7.89 16.88 -20.86
N GLY A 492 -8.33 17.09 -19.62
CA GLY A 492 -9.15 16.15 -18.87
C GLY A 492 -10.52 16.74 -18.53
N SER A 493 -11.34 15.94 -17.87
CA SER A 493 -12.71 16.34 -17.47
C SER A 493 -12.79 16.84 -16.02
N PHE A 494 -11.65 17.14 -15.41
CA PHE A 494 -11.52 17.63 -14.04
C PHE A 494 -10.38 18.63 -13.94
N VAL A 495 -10.61 19.77 -13.28
CA VAL A 495 -9.59 20.78 -12.97
C VAL A 495 -9.73 21.31 -11.55
N ARG A 496 -8.62 21.81 -11.01
CA ARG A 496 -8.57 22.57 -9.76
C ARG A 496 -8.35 24.03 -10.08
N VAL A 497 -9.06 24.93 -9.41
CA VAL A 497 -8.93 26.37 -9.63
C VAL A 497 -8.41 27.03 -8.36
N HIS A 498 -7.32 27.77 -8.51
CA HIS A 498 -6.70 28.55 -7.45
C HIS A 498 -6.88 30.03 -7.74
N LEU A 499 -7.67 30.71 -6.92
CA LEU A 499 -7.87 32.14 -7.01
C LEU A 499 -6.57 32.88 -6.65
N ASN A 500 -6.41 34.06 -7.22
CA ASN A 500 -5.37 34.98 -6.81
C ASN A 500 -5.65 35.41 -5.36
N PRO A 501 -4.66 35.38 -4.44
CA PRO A 501 -4.88 35.83 -3.05
C PRO A 501 -5.36 37.28 -2.93
N LYS A 502 -5.16 38.11 -3.98
CA LYS A 502 -5.64 39.49 -4.05
C LYS A 502 -7.07 39.61 -4.61
N ALA A 503 -7.67 38.53 -5.08
CA ALA A 503 -9.04 38.53 -5.57
C ALA A 503 -10.00 38.85 -4.41
N THR A 504 -10.89 39.82 -4.64
CA THR A 504 -11.91 40.24 -3.65
C THR A 504 -13.28 39.62 -3.91
N VAL A 505 -13.45 38.97 -5.06
CA VAL A 505 -14.70 38.32 -5.46
C VAL A 505 -14.91 37.05 -4.63
N PRO A 506 -16.09 36.87 -4.00
CA PRO A 506 -16.39 35.65 -3.25
C PRO A 506 -16.34 34.39 -4.14
N VAL A 507 -15.83 33.28 -3.59
CA VAL A 507 -15.73 31.99 -4.32
C VAL A 507 -17.09 31.55 -4.88
N GLU A 508 -18.19 31.78 -4.16
CA GLU A 508 -19.53 31.39 -4.63
C GLU A 508 -19.95 32.11 -5.92
N GLU A 509 -19.61 33.39 -6.08
CA GLU A 509 -19.91 34.13 -7.32
C GLU A 509 -19.12 33.55 -8.51
N VAL A 510 -17.88 33.12 -8.27
CA VAL A 510 -17.04 32.45 -9.28
C VAL A 510 -17.59 31.06 -9.63
N LEU A 511 -18.09 30.32 -8.63
CA LEU A 511 -18.75 29.03 -8.80
C LEU A 511 -20.03 29.17 -9.62
N GLU A 512 -20.90 30.13 -9.28
CA GLU A 512 -22.12 30.43 -10.03
C GLU A 512 -21.82 30.76 -11.49
N PHE A 513 -20.83 31.60 -11.76
CA PHE A 513 -20.38 31.89 -13.12
C PHE A 513 -19.88 30.62 -13.83
N SER A 514 -19.07 29.81 -13.17
CA SER A 514 -18.55 28.54 -13.73
C SER A 514 -19.66 27.55 -14.09
N ARG A 515 -20.77 27.53 -13.32
CA ARG A 515 -21.94 26.67 -13.60
C ARG A 515 -22.76 27.13 -14.82
N THR A 516 -22.52 28.34 -15.34
CA THR A 516 -23.25 28.84 -16.52
C THR A 516 -22.78 28.21 -17.84
N PHE A 517 -21.57 27.63 -17.86
CA PHE A 517 -21.02 26.98 -19.04
C PHE A 517 -21.67 25.61 -19.25
N SER A 518 -22.16 25.34 -20.47
CA SER A 518 -22.83 24.07 -20.82
C SER A 518 -21.89 22.86 -20.73
N GLN A 519 -20.58 23.07 -20.75
CA GLN A 519 -19.57 22.04 -20.56
C GLN A 519 -19.43 21.59 -19.10
N VAL A 520 -19.93 22.34 -18.12
CA VAL A 520 -19.72 22.08 -16.68
C VAL A 520 -20.90 21.28 -16.11
N ILE A 521 -20.60 20.17 -15.42
CA ILE A 521 -21.61 19.39 -14.69
C ILE A 521 -21.52 19.60 -13.17
N VAL A 522 -20.33 19.87 -12.65
CA VAL A 522 -20.10 20.11 -11.23
C VAL A 522 -19.10 21.26 -11.06
N ALA A 523 -19.43 22.20 -10.18
CA ALA A 523 -18.48 23.17 -9.63
C ALA A 523 -18.72 23.28 -8.12
N LEU A 524 -17.72 22.91 -7.32
CA LEU A 524 -17.79 22.82 -5.86
C LEU A 524 -16.56 23.49 -5.24
N ASP A 525 -16.74 24.16 -4.11
CA ASP A 525 -15.60 24.63 -3.31
C ASP A 525 -14.70 23.44 -2.91
N GLY A 526 -13.42 23.72 -2.66
CA GLY A 526 -12.41 22.68 -2.43
C GLY A 526 -12.73 21.78 -1.23
N LYS A 527 -13.38 22.30 -0.19
CA LYS A 527 -13.76 21.52 0.99
C LYS A 527 -14.91 20.57 0.67
N ALA A 528 -15.98 21.06 0.06
CA ALA A 528 -17.09 20.23 -0.36
C ALA A 528 -16.67 19.18 -1.39
N ALA A 529 -15.75 19.52 -2.29
CA ALA A 529 -15.16 18.59 -3.24
C ALA A 529 -14.34 17.49 -2.55
N ALA A 530 -13.47 17.85 -1.62
CA ALA A 530 -12.65 16.91 -0.86
C ALA A 530 -13.50 15.91 -0.06
N GLU A 531 -14.56 16.40 0.58
CA GLU A 531 -15.50 15.56 1.33
C GLU A 531 -16.31 14.64 0.41
N LYS A 532 -16.89 15.19 -0.67
CA LYS A 532 -17.76 14.44 -1.60
C LYS A 532 -17.00 13.36 -2.37
N PHE A 533 -15.77 13.64 -2.76
CA PHE A 533 -14.97 12.79 -3.64
C PHE A 533 -13.82 12.07 -2.91
N GLU A 534 -13.79 12.17 -1.59
CA GLU A 534 -12.74 11.58 -0.74
C GLU A 534 -11.33 11.94 -1.19
N MET A 535 -11.09 13.23 -1.47
CA MET A 535 -9.80 13.77 -1.96
C MET A 535 -9.00 14.47 -0.84
N PRO A 536 -7.67 14.59 -0.98
CA PRO A 536 -6.83 15.23 0.05
C PRO A 536 -7.00 16.76 0.05
N LEU A 537 -7.75 17.27 1.02
CA LEU A 537 -8.07 18.70 1.16
C LEU A 537 -6.86 19.63 1.07
N ASP A 538 -5.70 19.20 1.59
CA ASP A 538 -4.47 19.99 1.59
C ASP A 538 -3.83 20.14 0.19
N ARG A 539 -4.28 19.36 -0.79
CA ARG A 539 -3.84 19.43 -2.20
C ARG A 539 -4.94 19.94 -3.14
N GLU A 540 -6.05 20.43 -2.60
CA GLU A 540 -7.16 20.96 -3.38
C GLU A 540 -7.04 22.45 -3.71
N GLY A 541 -7.69 22.85 -4.81
CA GLY A 541 -7.86 24.25 -5.17
C GLY A 541 -8.87 24.97 -4.27
N ASP A 542 -9.06 26.27 -4.50
CA ASP A 542 -10.16 27.01 -3.87
C ASP A 542 -11.52 26.42 -4.29
N PHE A 543 -11.60 25.92 -5.53
CA PHE A 543 -12.71 25.10 -6.00
C PHE A 543 -12.28 24.13 -7.10
N VAL A 544 -13.13 23.15 -7.40
CA VAL A 544 -12.95 22.18 -8.49
C VAL A 544 -14.06 22.32 -9.52
N VAL A 545 -13.76 21.99 -10.76
CA VAL A 545 -14.74 21.93 -11.85
C VAL A 545 -14.63 20.61 -12.59
N VAL A 546 -15.77 19.98 -12.84
CA VAL A 546 -15.90 18.73 -13.60
C VAL A 546 -16.78 18.97 -14.80
N SER A 547 -16.39 18.46 -15.97
CA SER A 547 -17.18 18.60 -17.18
C SER A 547 -18.23 17.50 -17.38
N VAL A 548 -19.19 17.80 -18.26
CA VAL A 548 -20.10 16.81 -18.85
C VAL A 548 -19.32 15.76 -19.67
N LYS A 549 -19.97 14.63 -19.95
CA LYS A 549 -19.35 13.45 -20.61
C LYS A 549 -18.56 13.79 -21.87
N ASN A 550 -19.10 14.65 -22.73
CA ASN A 550 -18.53 14.96 -24.04
C ASN A 550 -17.74 16.28 -24.07
N ALA A 551 -17.18 16.73 -22.95
CA ALA A 551 -16.37 17.94 -22.88
C ALA A 551 -15.13 17.74 -21.99
N VAL A 552 -14.10 18.54 -22.23
CA VAL A 552 -12.92 18.68 -21.38
C VAL A 552 -12.74 20.12 -20.92
N ILE A 553 -12.02 20.30 -19.81
CA ILE A 553 -11.72 21.62 -19.26
C ILE A 553 -10.20 21.81 -19.30
N GLY A 554 -9.78 22.92 -19.88
CA GLY A 554 -8.38 23.35 -19.94
C GLY A 554 -8.16 24.64 -19.17
N SER A 555 -6.88 24.99 -19.01
CA SER A 555 -6.42 26.29 -18.53
C SER A 555 -6.65 27.37 -19.60
N ARG A 556 -5.65 27.65 -20.44
CA ARG A 556 -5.66 28.68 -21.48
C ARG A 556 -5.41 28.05 -22.84
N GLN A 557 -6.03 28.56 -23.90
CA GLN A 557 -5.88 28.00 -25.24
C GLN A 557 -4.42 27.86 -25.71
N GLU A 558 -3.57 28.83 -25.38
CA GLU A 558 -2.14 28.85 -25.73
C GLU A 558 -1.27 27.79 -25.00
N GLU A 559 -1.81 27.16 -23.95
CA GLU A 559 -1.13 26.09 -23.21
C GLU A 559 -1.46 24.69 -23.76
N HIS A 560 -2.39 24.57 -24.73
CA HIS A 560 -2.86 23.29 -25.27
C HIS A 560 -2.70 23.20 -26.80
N ASP A 561 -2.03 22.16 -27.28
CA ASP A 561 -1.79 21.88 -28.70
C ASP A 561 -2.62 20.67 -29.22
N PHE A 562 -3.51 20.95 -30.17
CA PHE A 562 -4.37 19.97 -30.82
C PHE A 562 -3.76 19.34 -32.09
N ALA A 563 -2.61 19.82 -32.59
CA ALA A 563 -2.01 19.32 -33.84
C ALA A 563 -1.73 17.81 -33.80
N ASN A 564 -1.49 17.26 -32.60
CA ASN A 564 -1.19 15.85 -32.41
C ASN A 564 -2.40 14.90 -32.44
N LEU A 565 -3.64 15.40 -32.56
CA LEU A 565 -4.81 14.54 -32.74
C LEU A 565 -4.76 13.78 -34.08
N LYS A 566 -4.00 14.26 -35.08
CA LYS A 566 -3.74 13.56 -36.37
C LYS A 566 -5.01 12.99 -37.04
N GLY A 567 -6.14 13.69 -36.92
CA GLY A 567 -7.42 13.28 -37.50
C GLY A 567 -8.27 12.34 -36.64
N HIS A 568 -7.79 11.93 -35.46
CA HIS A 568 -8.61 11.22 -34.47
C HIS A 568 -9.51 12.17 -33.68
N ARG A 569 -10.67 11.67 -33.25
CA ARG A 569 -11.53 12.36 -32.28
C ARG A 569 -10.81 12.42 -30.93
N LEU A 570 -10.98 13.53 -30.21
CA LEU A 570 -10.45 13.64 -28.84
C LEU A 570 -11.22 12.69 -27.93
N ARG A 571 -10.53 11.72 -27.33
CA ARG A 571 -11.07 10.90 -26.24
C ARG A 571 -10.23 11.17 -25.01
N SER A 572 -10.87 11.30 -23.85
CA SER A 572 -10.19 11.58 -22.59
C SER A 572 -11.03 11.16 -21.39
N HIS A 573 -10.51 11.43 -20.21
CA HIS A 573 -11.04 11.02 -18.92
C HIS A 573 -10.81 12.12 -17.86
N GLY A 574 -11.07 11.79 -16.59
CA GLY A 574 -10.81 12.63 -15.42
C GLY A 574 -12.06 13.00 -14.62
N GLY A 575 -13.23 12.90 -15.24
CA GLY A 575 -14.51 13.34 -14.68
C GLY A 575 -15.43 12.20 -14.26
N LEU A 576 -16.63 12.55 -13.81
CA LEU A 576 -17.61 11.57 -13.29
C LEU A 576 -18.12 10.58 -14.35
N SER A 577 -18.10 10.97 -15.63
CA SER A 577 -18.52 10.11 -16.74
C SER A 577 -17.57 8.97 -17.03
N GLU A 578 -16.33 9.02 -16.51
CA GLU A 578 -15.33 7.95 -16.64
C GLU A 578 -15.10 7.22 -15.31
N GLN A 579 -16.00 7.35 -14.34
CA GLN A 579 -15.84 6.72 -13.04
C GLN A 579 -16.19 5.22 -13.08
N GLN A 580 -17.20 4.85 -13.86
CA GLN A 580 -17.66 3.47 -13.95
C GLN A 580 -16.66 2.62 -14.74
N ILE A 581 -16.23 1.50 -14.15
CA ILE A 581 -15.30 0.55 -14.75
C ILE A 581 -15.75 -0.89 -14.46
N PRO A 582 -15.38 -1.88 -15.30
CA PRO A 582 -15.59 -3.28 -14.97
C PRO A 582 -14.71 -3.73 -13.80
N LEU A 583 -15.23 -4.59 -12.94
CA LEU A 583 -14.47 -5.32 -11.92
C LEU A 583 -14.81 -6.80 -12.01
N LEU A 584 -13.83 -7.61 -12.42
CA LEU A 584 -13.99 -9.03 -12.74
C LEU A 584 -13.05 -9.88 -11.89
N ARG A 585 -13.45 -11.12 -11.60
CA ARG A 585 -12.59 -12.18 -11.03
C ARG A 585 -12.87 -13.52 -11.69
N SER A 586 -11.84 -14.31 -11.92
CA SER A 586 -11.91 -15.59 -12.65
C SER A 586 -12.63 -16.70 -11.89
N LEU A 587 -12.62 -16.65 -10.55
CA LEU A 587 -13.32 -17.59 -9.68
C LEU A 587 -14.58 -16.94 -9.08
N PRO A 588 -15.62 -17.73 -8.80
CA PRO A 588 -16.81 -17.24 -8.12
C PRO A 588 -16.47 -16.80 -6.70
N THR A 589 -17.10 -15.72 -6.24
CA THR A 589 -17.06 -15.32 -4.83
C THR A 589 -18.22 -16.01 -4.11
N LYS A 590 -18.07 -16.32 -2.81
CA LYS A 590 -19.22 -16.78 -1.99
C LYS A 590 -20.28 -15.65 -1.91
N ASP A 591 -21.52 -15.97 -1.54
CA ASP A 591 -22.72 -15.07 -1.45
C ASP A 591 -22.57 -13.77 -0.60
N GLN A 592 -21.35 -13.37 -0.22
CA GLN A 592 -21.03 -12.20 0.62
C GLN A 592 -20.55 -10.97 -0.15
N ALA A 593 -20.55 -11.00 -1.48
CA ALA A 593 -20.42 -9.78 -2.28
C ALA A 593 -21.79 -9.07 -2.37
N GLY A 594 -22.32 -8.60 -1.24
CA GLY A 594 -23.65 -7.96 -1.17
C GLY A 594 -23.78 -6.68 -2.00
N ASP A 595 -24.93 -6.01 -1.90
CA ASP A 595 -25.29 -4.73 -2.55
C ASP A 595 -24.48 -3.53 -2.01
N ARG A 596 -23.16 -3.62 -1.98
CA ARG A 596 -22.28 -2.48 -1.67
C ARG A 596 -21.80 -1.80 -2.95
N GLN A 597 -21.47 -0.53 -2.85
CA GLN A 597 -20.75 0.17 -3.91
C GLN A 597 -19.32 -0.36 -3.98
N TRP A 598 -18.99 -1.03 -5.08
CA TRP A 598 -17.65 -1.50 -5.37
C TRP A 598 -16.80 -0.36 -5.91
N HIS A 599 -15.51 -0.42 -5.60
CA HIS A 599 -14.49 0.45 -6.16
C HIS A 599 -13.39 -0.34 -6.87
N ASN A 600 -12.66 0.30 -7.79
CA ASN A 600 -11.51 -0.34 -8.43
C ASN A 600 -10.45 -0.79 -7.41
N TYR A 601 -10.28 -0.03 -6.32
CA TYR A 601 -9.38 -0.37 -5.22
C TYR A 601 -9.88 -1.50 -4.31
N ASP A 602 -10.99 -2.16 -4.66
CA ASP A 602 -11.44 -3.39 -4.02
C ASP A 602 -10.88 -4.66 -4.68
N ILE A 603 -10.17 -4.52 -5.81
CA ILE A 603 -9.64 -5.66 -6.58
C ILE A 603 -8.81 -6.64 -5.74
N PHE A 604 -7.92 -6.15 -4.87
CA PHE A 604 -7.13 -7.01 -4.00
C PHE A 604 -7.96 -7.67 -2.89
N GLU A 605 -8.98 -6.98 -2.37
CA GLU A 605 -9.90 -7.59 -1.40
C GLU A 605 -10.62 -8.79 -2.04
N ILE A 606 -11.14 -8.60 -3.25
CA ILE A 606 -11.79 -9.65 -4.04
C ILE A 606 -10.84 -10.81 -4.35
N LEU A 607 -9.59 -10.52 -4.70
CA LEU A 607 -8.60 -11.56 -5.00
C LEU A 607 -8.22 -12.41 -3.79
N LEU A 608 -8.06 -11.77 -2.64
CA LEU A 608 -7.39 -12.38 -1.48
C LEU A 608 -8.36 -12.93 -0.44
N ASN A 609 -9.55 -12.32 -0.30
CA ASN A 609 -10.45 -12.65 0.80
C ASN A 609 -11.61 -13.57 0.41
N TYR A 610 -11.98 -13.61 -0.88
CA TYR A 610 -13.21 -14.25 -1.37
C TYR A 610 -13.01 -15.57 -2.12
#